data_AF-A0A395XGS3-F1
#
_entry.id   AF-A0A395XGS3-F1
#
_cell.length_a   1.000
_cell.length_b   1.000
_cell.length_c   1.000
_cell.angle_alpha   90.00
_cell.angle_beta   90.00
_cell.angle_gamma   90.00
#
_symmetry.space_group_name_H-M   'P 1'
#
loop_
_entity.id
_entity.type
_entity.pdbx_description
1 polymer ?
#
loop_
_entity_poly.entity_id
_entity_poly.type
_entity_poly.pdbx_seq_one_letter_code
_entity_poly.pdbx_strand_id
1 'polypeptide(L)'
;MLKHVNGEYTARMDADDVSLPERFQKEVGFLDTHKEYDFVSTPMILYDEHGDWGCDWGKERPDKMDLMKSRPFCHAACMIRTKAFLDVKGYTVDKRLLRVEDLHLWMKLYAKNHYGYNIQEPLYKMRDDRNAYSKA
;
A
#
# COMPACT_ATOMS: atom_id res chain seq x y z
N MET A 1 4.56 -15.99 5.12
CA MET A 1 3.30 -15.25 5.33
C MET A 1 2.17 -15.60 4.37
N LEU A 2 2.38 -16.20 3.19
CA LEU A 2 1.29 -16.50 2.24
C LEU A 2 0.67 -17.91 2.31
N LYS A 3 1.04 -18.75 3.28
CA LYS A 3 0.68 -20.19 3.28
C LYS A 3 -0.83 -20.46 3.36
N HIS A 4 -1.66 -19.45 3.61
CA HIS A 4 -3.10 -19.56 3.84
C HIS A 4 -3.95 -18.57 3.01
N VAL A 5 -3.37 -17.89 2.00
CA VAL A 5 -4.13 -16.95 1.16
C VAL A 5 -4.76 -17.71 0.00
N ASN A 6 -6.09 -17.79 -0.02
CA ASN A 6 -6.88 -18.41 -1.09
C ASN A 6 -7.73 -17.39 -1.88
N GLY A 7 -7.63 -16.10 -1.55
CA GLY A 7 -8.41 -15.03 -2.19
C GLY A 7 -7.78 -14.54 -3.50
N GLU A 8 -8.60 -13.97 -4.38
CA GLU A 8 -8.13 -13.29 -5.61
C GLU A 8 -7.28 -12.05 -5.29
N TYR A 9 -7.60 -11.39 -4.18
CA TYR A 9 -6.94 -10.19 -3.68
C TYR A 9 -6.27 -10.46 -2.34
N THR A 10 -5.09 -9.88 -2.17
CA THR A 10 -4.34 -9.83 -0.92
C THR A 10 -4.30 -8.37 -0.47
N ALA A 11 -5.01 -8.04 0.59
CA ALA A 11 -4.95 -6.73 1.21
C ALA A 11 -4.04 -6.74 2.43
N ARG A 12 -3.32 -5.63 2.63
CA ARG A 12 -2.52 -5.39 3.83
C ARG A 12 -3.25 -4.43 4.78
N MET A 13 -2.98 -4.60 6.07
CA MET A 13 -3.39 -3.74 7.16
C MET A 13 -2.45 -3.97 8.33
N ASP A 14 -2.01 -2.91 8.99
CA ASP A 14 -1.28 -3.01 10.26
C ASP A 14 -2.28 -3.11 11.43
N ALA A 15 -1.89 -3.76 12.52
CA ALA A 15 -2.83 -4.22 13.55
C ALA A 15 -3.43 -3.09 14.41
N ASP A 16 -2.78 -1.93 14.41
CA ASP A 16 -3.08 -0.73 15.18
C ASP A 16 -3.83 0.35 14.38
N ASP A 17 -4.05 0.10 13.09
CA ASP A 17 -4.69 1.03 12.18
C ASP A 17 -6.19 0.77 12.00
N VAL A 18 -6.90 1.73 11.40
CA VAL A 18 -8.34 1.65 11.15
C VAL A 18 -8.62 1.65 9.64
N SER A 19 -9.14 0.53 9.15
CA SER A 19 -9.70 0.45 7.79
C SER A 19 -11.10 1.06 7.78
N LEU A 20 -11.35 2.02 6.88
CA LEU A 20 -12.71 2.51 6.67
C LEU A 20 -13.60 1.40 6.07
N PRO A 21 -14.92 1.38 6.38
CA PRO A 21 -15.81 0.31 5.94
C PRO A 21 -15.84 0.08 4.42
N GLU A 22 -15.67 1.15 3.65
CA GLU A 22 -15.74 1.11 2.18
C GLU A 22 -14.41 0.76 1.50
N ARG A 23 -13.30 0.64 2.25
CA ARG A 23 -11.95 0.46 1.67
C ARG A 23 -11.90 -0.70 0.70
N PHE A 24 -12.22 -1.90 1.17
CA PHE A 24 -12.13 -3.10 0.34
C PHE A 24 -13.11 -3.08 -0.83
N GLN A 25 -14.31 -2.55 -0.65
CA GLN A 25 -15.29 -2.44 -1.74
C GLN A 25 -14.75 -1.56 -2.86
N LYS A 26 -14.14 -0.42 -2.53
CA LYS A 26 -13.56 0.50 -3.53
C LYS A 26 -12.30 -0.04 -4.17
N GLU A 27 -11.41 -0.65 -3.38
CA GLU A 27 -10.18 -1.26 -3.89
C GLU A 27 -10.47 -2.43 -4.83
N VAL A 28 -11.35 -3.36 -4.43
CA VAL A 28 -11.78 -4.48 -5.27
C VAL A 28 -12.51 -3.97 -6.50
N GLY A 29 -13.49 -3.07 -6.34
CA GLY A 29 -14.24 -2.52 -7.46
C GLY A 29 -13.36 -1.80 -8.49
N PHE A 30 -12.35 -1.07 -8.01
CA PHE A 30 -11.37 -0.42 -8.88
C PHE A 30 -10.56 -1.45 -9.67
N LEU A 31 -9.97 -2.43 -8.98
CA LEU A 31 -9.20 -3.49 -9.63
C LEU A 31 -10.10 -4.31 -10.58
N ASP A 32 -11.35 -4.55 -10.25
CA ASP A 32 -12.24 -5.30 -11.12
C ASP A 32 -12.58 -4.55 -12.41
N THR A 33 -12.69 -3.23 -12.33
CA THR A 33 -13.00 -2.38 -13.48
C THR A 33 -11.75 -2.07 -14.33
N HIS A 34 -10.57 -2.01 -13.72
CA HIS A 34 -9.31 -1.63 -14.36
C HIS A 34 -8.31 -2.79 -14.33
N LYS A 35 -8.39 -3.65 -15.35
CA LYS A 35 -7.55 -4.86 -15.46
C LYS A 35 -6.09 -4.56 -15.83
N GLU A 36 -5.78 -3.33 -16.23
CA GLU A 36 -4.41 -2.84 -16.48
C GLU A 36 -3.60 -2.59 -15.19
N TYR A 37 -4.28 -2.54 -14.03
CA TYR A 37 -3.62 -2.43 -12.72
C TYR A 37 -3.67 -3.75 -11.96
N ASP A 38 -2.57 -4.03 -11.27
CA ASP A 38 -2.35 -5.23 -10.47
C ASP A 38 -2.46 -4.97 -8.98
N PHE A 39 -2.36 -3.70 -8.58
CA PHE A 39 -2.54 -3.29 -7.20
C PHE A 39 -3.03 -1.86 -7.08
N VAL A 40 -3.62 -1.58 -5.93
CA VAL A 40 -4.06 -0.24 -5.54
C VAL A 40 -3.56 0.09 -4.14
N SER A 41 -3.41 1.38 -3.86
CA SER A 41 -3.30 1.87 -2.49
C SER A 41 -4.17 3.11 -2.27
N THR A 42 -4.39 3.46 -1.01
CA THR A 42 -5.25 4.59 -0.62
C THR A 42 -4.47 5.54 0.30
N PRO A 43 -4.73 6.87 0.22
CA PRO A 43 -4.25 7.85 1.17
C PRO A 43 -4.59 7.48 2.60
N MET A 44 -3.71 7.86 3.52
CA MET A 44 -3.88 7.62 4.95
C MET A 44 -4.28 8.89 5.67
N ILE A 45 -5.35 8.81 6.46
CA ILE A 45 -5.72 9.83 7.43
C ILE A 45 -4.83 9.65 8.66
N LEU A 46 -4.15 10.72 9.07
CA LEU A 46 -3.36 10.76 10.27
C LEU A 46 -4.26 11.21 11.42
N TYR A 47 -4.36 10.40 12.47
CA TYR A 47 -5.18 10.69 13.64
C TYR A 47 -4.43 10.49 14.94
N ASP A 48 -4.84 11.24 15.96
CA ASP A 48 -4.36 11.13 17.34
C ASP A 48 -5.50 11.27 18.36
N GLU A 49 -5.17 11.48 19.63
CA GLU A 49 -6.15 11.64 20.72
C GLU A 49 -7.08 12.84 20.54
N HIS A 50 -6.72 13.81 19.70
CA HIS A 50 -7.54 14.97 19.37
C HIS A 50 -8.34 14.81 18.07
N GLY A 51 -8.21 13.67 17.39
CA GLY A 51 -8.90 13.34 16.15
C GLY A 51 -8.01 13.38 14.91
N ASP A 52 -8.64 13.45 13.75
CA ASP A 52 -7.96 13.49 12.45
C ASP A 52 -7.26 14.86 12.28
N TRP A 53 -5.97 14.86 11.99
CA TRP A 53 -5.17 16.10 11.88
C TRP A 53 -4.46 16.26 10.53
N GLY A 54 -4.36 15.20 9.73
CA GLY A 54 -3.69 15.24 8.44
C GLY A 54 -4.10 14.13 7.50
N CYS A 55 -3.65 14.21 6.26
CA CYS A 55 -3.81 13.14 5.28
C CYS A 55 -2.56 13.05 4.39
N ASP A 56 -2.02 11.85 4.27
CA ASP A 56 -0.87 11.54 3.42
C ASP A 56 -1.34 11.11 2.04
N TRP A 57 -1.12 11.97 1.04
CA TRP A 57 -1.58 11.79 -0.33
C TRP A 57 -0.47 11.29 -1.23
N GLY A 58 -0.68 10.12 -1.83
CA GLY A 58 0.17 9.60 -2.89
C GLY A 58 -0.23 10.13 -4.27
N LYS A 59 0.76 10.29 -5.16
CA LYS A 59 0.53 10.58 -6.59
C LYS A 59 -0.39 9.52 -7.19
N GLU A 60 -1.45 9.91 -7.90
CA GLU A 60 -2.46 8.99 -8.45
C GLU A 60 -1.87 7.83 -9.26
N ARG A 61 -0.93 8.14 -10.16
CA ARG A 61 -0.27 7.16 -11.03
C ARG A 61 1.24 7.28 -10.88
N PRO A 62 1.84 6.59 -9.92
CA PRO A 62 3.29 6.58 -9.77
C PRO A 62 3.97 5.89 -10.94
N ASP A 63 5.06 6.46 -11.42
CA ASP A 63 5.93 5.84 -12.41
C ASP A 63 7.17 5.20 -11.75
N LYS A 64 8.02 4.59 -12.59
CA LYS A 64 9.26 3.95 -12.13
C LYS A 64 10.23 4.96 -11.48
N MET A 65 10.19 6.23 -11.89
CA MET A 65 11.04 7.28 -11.35
C MET A 65 10.56 7.73 -9.97
N ASP A 66 9.25 7.77 -9.74
CA ASP A 66 8.66 8.10 -8.43
C ASP A 66 9.05 7.07 -7.36
N LEU A 67 9.07 5.79 -7.73
CA LEU A 67 9.56 4.71 -6.86
C LEU A 67 11.03 4.88 -6.47
N MET A 68 11.87 5.40 -7.36
CA MET A 68 13.28 5.63 -7.05
C MET A 68 13.49 6.85 -6.13
N LYS A 69 12.57 7.81 -6.16
CA LYS A 69 12.69 9.07 -5.41
C LYS A 69 11.96 9.04 -4.07
N SER A 70 10.91 8.24 -3.95
CA SER A 70 9.96 8.32 -2.85
C SER A 70 9.26 6.98 -2.60
N ARG A 71 8.36 6.95 -1.60
CA ARG A 71 7.46 5.83 -1.33
C ARG A 71 6.06 6.25 -1.81
N PRO A 72 5.73 6.07 -3.10
CA PRO A 72 4.53 6.66 -3.66
C PRO A 72 3.25 5.89 -3.29
N PHE A 73 3.37 4.65 -2.84
CA PHE A 73 2.24 3.83 -2.40
C PHE A 73 2.23 3.70 -0.89
N CYS A 74 1.05 3.83 -0.30
CA CYS A 74 0.85 3.48 1.08
C CYS A 74 0.97 1.96 1.24
N HIS A 75 1.94 1.52 2.03
CA HIS A 75 2.16 0.11 2.25
C HIS A 75 1.10 -0.51 3.18
N ALA A 76 0.68 0.21 4.21
CA ALA A 76 -0.30 -0.25 5.19
C ALA A 76 -1.71 -0.40 4.58
N ALA A 77 -2.04 0.40 3.57
CA ALA A 77 -3.34 0.44 2.90
C ALA A 77 -3.26 0.05 1.43
N CYS A 78 -2.60 -1.07 1.13
CA CYS A 78 -2.52 -1.61 -0.24
C CYS A 78 -3.34 -2.89 -0.42
N MET A 79 -3.91 -3.03 -1.61
CA MET A 79 -4.53 -4.26 -2.09
C MET A 79 -3.88 -4.69 -3.40
N ILE A 80 -3.39 -5.93 -3.45
CA ILE A 80 -2.65 -6.49 -4.56
C ILE A 80 -3.38 -7.73 -5.07
N ARG A 81 -3.44 -7.93 -6.39
CA ARG A 81 -3.87 -9.22 -6.96
C ARG A 81 -2.92 -10.31 -6.48
N THR A 82 -3.48 -11.37 -5.89
CA THR A 82 -2.69 -12.49 -5.36
C THR A 82 -1.77 -13.08 -6.44
N LYS A 83 -2.21 -13.11 -7.70
CA LYS A 83 -1.39 -13.54 -8.85
C LYS A 83 -0.13 -12.69 -9.04
N ALA A 84 -0.27 -11.36 -9.05
CA ALA A 84 0.87 -10.44 -9.22
C ALA A 84 1.84 -10.53 -8.04
N PHE A 85 1.31 -10.65 -6.81
CA PHE A 85 2.12 -10.82 -5.61
C PHE A 85 2.91 -12.15 -5.62
N LEU A 86 2.28 -13.24 -6.07
CA LEU A 86 2.93 -14.54 -6.23
C LEU A 86 3.97 -14.52 -7.35
N ASP A 87 3.72 -13.80 -8.44
CA ASP A 87 4.64 -13.70 -9.56
C ASP A 87 5.98 -13.07 -9.14
N VAL A 88 5.96 -12.10 -8.23
CA VAL A 88 7.17 -11.50 -7.66
C VAL A 88 7.74 -12.27 -6.46
N LYS A 89 7.14 -13.41 -6.08
CA LYS A 89 7.49 -14.21 -4.89
C LYS A 89 7.33 -13.43 -3.56
N GLY A 90 6.39 -12.48 -3.49
CA GLY A 90 6.06 -11.71 -2.29
C GLY A 90 7.21 -10.89 -1.71
N TYR A 91 7.28 -10.73 -0.39
CA TYR A 91 8.36 -10.00 0.28
C TYR A 91 9.70 -10.75 0.24
N THR A 92 10.78 -10.00 0.06
CA THR A 92 12.14 -10.54 0.16
C THR A 92 12.66 -10.36 1.58
N VAL A 93 12.83 -11.47 2.28
CA VAL A 93 13.37 -11.48 3.65
C VAL A 93 14.90 -11.51 3.59
N ASP A 94 15.52 -10.35 3.53
CA ASP A 94 16.98 -10.18 3.60
C ASP A 94 17.34 -9.13 4.65
N LYS A 95 18.37 -9.38 5.46
CA LYS A 95 18.85 -8.44 6.49
C LYS A 95 19.28 -7.09 5.90
N ARG A 96 19.67 -7.05 4.62
CA ARG A 96 20.04 -5.82 3.90
C ARG A 96 18.84 -4.95 3.54
N LEU A 97 17.63 -5.51 3.59
CA LEU A 97 16.38 -4.84 3.20
C LEU A 97 15.52 -4.43 4.39
N LEU A 98 16.01 -4.60 5.62
CA LEU A 98 15.34 -4.13 6.83
C LEU A 98 14.96 -2.64 6.66
N ARG A 99 13.67 -2.33 6.74
CA ARG A 99 13.05 -0.99 6.54
C ARG A 99 12.84 -0.50 5.09
N VAL A 100 13.16 -1.32 4.09
CA VAL A 100 12.94 -1.02 2.66
C VAL A 100 12.22 -2.15 1.91
N GLU A 101 11.65 -3.10 2.65
CA GLU A 101 10.93 -4.26 2.10
C GLU A 101 9.78 -3.84 1.19
N ASP A 102 9.09 -2.77 1.57
CA ASP A 102 7.94 -2.18 0.88
C ASP A 102 8.35 -1.67 -0.50
N LEU A 103 9.41 -0.83 -0.53
CA LEU A 103 9.94 -0.29 -1.79
C LEU A 103 10.45 -1.41 -2.69
N HIS A 104 11.11 -2.41 -2.12
CA HIS A 104 11.60 -3.54 -2.89
C HIS A 104 10.47 -4.36 -3.51
N LEU A 105 9.34 -4.54 -2.81
CA LEU A 105 8.16 -5.18 -3.37
C LEU A 105 7.63 -4.40 -4.59
N TRP A 106 7.48 -3.07 -4.46
CA TRP A 106 7.01 -2.24 -5.57
C TRP A 106 7.96 -2.27 -6.77
N MET A 107 9.27 -2.19 -6.53
CA MET A 107 10.27 -2.31 -7.59
C MET A 107 10.18 -3.64 -8.33
N LYS A 108 9.95 -4.75 -7.60
CA LYS A 108 9.77 -6.07 -8.21
C LYS A 108 8.51 -6.16 -9.07
N LEU A 109 7.41 -5.58 -8.60
CA LEU A 109 6.15 -5.51 -9.36
C LEU A 109 6.37 -4.73 -10.66
N TYR A 110 6.93 -3.52 -10.58
CA TYR A 110 7.22 -2.70 -11.75
C TYR A 110 8.26 -3.30 -12.70
N ALA A 111 9.22 -4.07 -12.18
CA ALA A 111 10.19 -4.81 -13.00
C ALA A 111 9.53 -5.91 -13.85
N LYS A 112 8.38 -6.43 -13.40
CA LYS A 112 7.57 -7.43 -14.11
C LYS A 112 6.41 -6.83 -14.90
N ASN A 113 6.37 -5.51 -15.06
CA ASN A 113 5.28 -4.77 -15.70
C ASN A 113 3.94 -4.89 -14.96
N HIS A 114 3.98 -5.11 -13.65
CA HIS A 114 2.81 -4.91 -12.80
C HIS A 114 2.73 -3.47 -12.34
N TYR A 115 1.58 -2.84 -12.55
CA TYR A 115 1.37 -1.41 -12.29
C TYR A 115 0.40 -1.18 -11.13
N GLY A 116 0.65 -0.12 -10.38
CA GLY A 116 -0.15 0.30 -9.24
C GLY A 116 -0.90 1.60 -9.48
N TYR A 117 -2.01 1.78 -8.78
CA TYR A 117 -2.79 3.02 -8.78
C TYR A 117 -3.09 3.49 -7.35
N ASN A 118 -3.04 4.80 -7.12
CA ASN A 118 -3.47 5.40 -5.86
C ASN A 118 -4.85 6.01 -6.01
N ILE A 119 -5.84 5.37 -5.39
CA ILE A 119 -7.20 5.91 -5.31
C ILE A 119 -7.11 7.24 -4.56
N GLN A 120 -7.58 8.33 -5.16
CA GLN A 120 -7.51 9.67 -4.55
C GLN A 120 -8.65 9.87 -3.53
N GLU A 121 -8.83 8.89 -2.64
CA GLU A 121 -9.80 8.92 -1.56
C GLU A 121 -9.20 8.29 -0.30
N PRO A 122 -9.18 9.00 0.83
CA PRO A 122 -8.59 8.49 2.05
C PRO A 122 -9.50 7.42 2.67
N LEU A 123 -9.02 6.18 2.66
CA LEU A 123 -9.79 4.99 3.07
C LEU A 123 -9.16 4.22 4.24
N TYR A 124 -8.12 4.80 4.83
CA TYR A 124 -7.33 4.19 5.88
C TYR A 124 -6.95 5.25 6.91
N LYS A 125 -6.97 4.91 8.20
CA LYS A 125 -6.47 5.78 9.25
C LYS A 125 -5.27 5.15 9.96
N MET A 126 -4.19 5.90 10.02
CA MET A 126 -2.97 5.53 10.73
C MET A 126 -2.85 6.38 11.99
N ARG A 127 -2.57 5.73 13.12
CA ARG A 127 -2.31 6.46 14.37
C ARG A 127 -0.93 7.09 14.27
N ASP A 128 -0.88 8.42 14.36
CA ASP A 128 0.37 9.16 14.38
C ASP A 128 0.34 10.15 15.55
N ASP A 129 0.94 9.71 16.66
CA ASP A 129 1.17 10.60 17.79
C ASP A 129 2.22 11.62 17.33
N ARG A 130 1.81 12.89 17.19
CA ARG A 130 2.57 14.06 16.64
C ARG A 130 4.04 14.21 17.10
N ASN A 131 4.49 13.44 18.09
CA ASN A 131 5.85 13.38 18.61
C ASN A 131 6.77 12.34 17.93
N ALA A 132 6.27 11.47 17.03
CA ALA A 132 7.10 10.48 16.35
C ALA A 132 8.10 11.09 15.33
N TYR A 133 7.95 12.37 14.99
CA TYR A 133 8.85 13.11 14.09
C TYR A 133 10.24 13.42 14.67
N SER A 134 10.57 13.00 15.89
CA SER A 134 11.95 13.04 16.39
C SER A 134 12.70 11.75 16.07
N LYS A 135 13.03 11.53 14.79
CA LYS A 135 14.17 10.71 14.30
C LYS A 135 14.18 10.65 12.77
N ALA A 136 14.54 11.78 12.16
CA ALA A 136 15.26 11.79 10.89
C ALA A 136 16.76 11.91 11.19
#